data_AF-A0A7V0UKU3-F1
#
_entry.id   AF-A0A7V0UKU3-F1
#
_cell.length_a   1.000
_cell.length_b   1.000
_cell.length_c   1.000
_cell.angle_alpha   90.00
_cell.angle_beta   90.00
_cell.angle_gamma   90.00
#
_symmetry.space_group_name_H-M   'P 1'
#
loop_
_entity.id
_entity.type
_entity.pdbx_description
1 polymer ?
#
loop_
_entity_poly.entity_id
_entity_poly.type
_entity_poly.pdbx_seq_one_letter_code
_entity_poly.pdbx_strand_id
1 'polypeptide(L)'
;MTFFSLDETCTFARVSFDEQLAVRFAVALGIGLLIGAERERHKGRGSMRSAAGIRTFALVSLAGALSLSIGGPALLVASGIAVAGLAALGYRRTSQEDPGLTSEMALFTTLFLGALCVTQPVLASGLAVTVSILLASRTRLHRFVRHVLTAQEAQDALLFGAAVLVILPLAPDRAVDPFGVLNPRTLWKLVVLVMAISSCRRARKTELF
;
A
#
# COMPACT_ATOMS: atom_id res chain seq x y z
N MET A 1 11.21 -34.56 42.77
CA MET A 1 10.13 -33.60 42.43
C MET A 1 10.63 -32.41 41.60
N THR A 2 11.85 -31.90 41.79
CA THR A 2 12.42 -30.77 41.03
C THR A 2 12.69 -31.04 39.54
N PHE A 3 12.94 -32.30 39.15
CA PHE A 3 13.20 -32.67 37.74
C PHE A 3 11.93 -32.66 36.86
N PHE A 4 10.75 -32.86 37.47
CA PHE A 4 9.47 -32.90 36.77
C PHE A 4 8.95 -31.49 36.42
N SER A 5 9.15 -30.49 37.30
CA SER A 5 8.76 -29.09 37.01
C SER A 5 9.60 -28.40 35.94
N LEU A 6 10.85 -28.82 35.72
CA LEU A 6 11.71 -28.28 34.65
C LEU A 6 11.24 -28.77 33.27
N ASP A 7 10.73 -30.00 33.18
CA ASP A 7 10.24 -30.57 31.91
C ASP A 7 8.91 -29.93 31.49
N GLU A 8 7.99 -29.67 32.44
CA GLU A 8 6.72 -28.99 32.16
C GLU A 8 6.91 -27.52 31.77
N THR A 9 7.82 -26.79 32.43
CA THR A 9 8.13 -25.39 32.06
C THR A 9 8.87 -25.30 30.74
N CYS A 10 9.76 -26.25 30.42
CA CYS A 10 10.44 -26.32 29.13
C CYS A 10 9.48 -26.71 27.99
N THR A 11 8.54 -27.61 28.26
CA THR A 11 7.50 -28.03 27.29
C THR A 11 6.50 -26.89 27.04
N PHE A 12 6.01 -26.22 28.08
CA PHE A 12 5.11 -25.07 27.94
C PHE A 12 5.78 -23.90 27.21
N ALA A 13 7.05 -23.62 27.52
CA ALA A 13 7.83 -22.61 26.79
C ALA A 13 7.97 -22.99 25.31
N ARG A 14 8.37 -24.22 24.97
CA ARG A 14 8.49 -24.65 23.57
C ARG A 14 7.17 -24.59 22.81
N VAL A 15 6.08 -25.12 23.37
CA VAL A 15 4.75 -25.12 22.72
C VAL A 15 4.31 -23.69 22.40
N SER A 16 4.49 -22.75 23.34
CA SER A 16 4.15 -21.34 23.12
C SER A 16 5.05 -20.64 22.08
N PHE A 17 6.30 -21.06 21.94
CA PHE A 17 7.23 -20.54 20.94
C PHE A 17 6.91 -21.07 19.54
N ASP A 18 6.62 -22.37 19.40
CA ASP A 18 6.25 -22.99 18.13
C ASP A 18 4.91 -22.45 17.60
N GLU A 19 3.91 -22.28 18.47
CA GLU A 19 2.61 -21.71 18.09
C GLU A 19 2.76 -20.26 17.60
N GLN A 20 3.54 -19.44 18.30
CA GLN A 20 3.80 -18.07 17.86
C GLN A 20 4.54 -18.01 16.53
N LEU A 21 5.52 -18.89 16.32
CA LEU A 21 6.27 -18.94 15.07
C LEU A 21 5.34 -19.36 13.91
N ALA A 22 4.53 -20.39 14.12
CA ALA A 22 3.53 -20.84 13.16
C ALA A 22 2.54 -19.73 12.79
N VAL A 23 2.03 -18.99 13.78
CA VAL A 23 1.13 -17.84 13.56
C VAL A 23 1.82 -16.73 12.75
N ARG A 24 3.09 -16.38 13.05
CA ARG A 24 3.83 -15.35 12.30
C ARG A 24 4.02 -15.73 10.84
N PHE A 25 4.38 -16.98 10.55
CA PHE A 25 4.49 -17.48 9.17
C PHE A 25 3.13 -17.58 8.46
N ALA A 26 2.07 -17.99 9.18
CA ALA A 26 0.72 -18.01 8.63
C ALA A 26 0.24 -16.61 8.25
N VAL A 27 0.50 -15.59 9.09
CA VAL A 27 0.20 -14.18 8.78
C VAL A 27 1.02 -13.71 7.57
N ALA A 28 2.33 -14.00 7.53
CA ALA A 28 3.17 -13.64 6.37
C ALA A 28 2.63 -14.26 5.07
N LEU A 29 2.24 -15.53 5.10
CA LEU A 29 1.64 -16.22 3.97
C LEU A 29 0.31 -15.55 3.56
N GLY A 30 -0.56 -15.25 4.53
CA GLY A 30 -1.83 -14.56 4.32
C GLY A 30 -1.65 -13.17 3.67
N ILE A 31 -0.65 -12.40 4.10
CA ILE A 31 -0.31 -11.10 3.50
C ILE A 31 0.10 -11.27 2.03
N GLY A 32 0.98 -12.24 1.75
CA GLY A 32 1.45 -12.51 0.40
C GLY A 32 0.31 -12.96 -0.53
N LEU A 33 -0.61 -13.80 -0.04
CA LEU A 33 -1.79 -14.22 -0.79
C LEU A 33 -2.78 -13.06 -1.01
N LEU A 34 -3.01 -12.21 -0.01
CA LEU A 34 -3.92 -11.07 -0.13
C LEU A 34 -3.45 -10.09 -1.21
N ILE A 35 -2.19 -9.66 -1.12
CA ILE A 35 -1.59 -8.73 -2.09
C ILE A 35 -1.52 -9.41 -3.47
N GLY A 36 -1.12 -10.68 -3.50
CA GLY A 36 -1.06 -11.47 -4.72
C GLY A 36 -2.42 -11.62 -5.41
N ALA A 37 -3.50 -11.81 -4.65
CA ALA A 37 -4.85 -12.00 -5.18
C ALA A 37 -5.42 -10.71 -5.76
N GLU A 38 -5.20 -9.58 -5.08
CA GLU A 38 -5.50 -8.26 -5.64
C GLU A 38 -4.75 -8.04 -6.97
N ARG A 39 -3.47 -8.42 -7.02
CA ARG A 39 -2.65 -8.31 -8.24
C ARG A 39 -3.11 -9.25 -9.36
N GLU A 40 -3.49 -10.48 -9.06
CA GLU A 40 -3.96 -11.45 -10.05
C GLU A 40 -5.34 -11.10 -10.61
N ARG A 41 -6.27 -10.62 -9.76
CA ARG A 41 -7.59 -10.14 -10.21
C ARG A 41 -7.49 -9.03 -11.25
N HIS A 42 -6.45 -8.20 -11.16
CA HIS A 42 -6.20 -7.12 -12.10
C HIS A 42 -5.46 -7.56 -13.38
N LYS A 43 -5.00 -8.81 -13.45
CA LYS A 43 -4.36 -9.40 -14.64
C LYS A 43 -5.40 -9.78 -15.72
N GLY A 44 -6.70 -9.82 -15.37
CA GLY A 44 -7.80 -10.04 -16.30
C GLY A 44 -8.35 -8.73 -16.88
N ARG A 45 -8.11 -8.51 -18.18
CA ARG A 45 -8.60 -7.41 -19.07
C ARG A 45 -7.62 -6.25 -19.36
N GLY A 46 -6.48 -6.53 -19.99
CA GLY A 46 -5.67 -5.52 -20.70
C GLY A 46 -4.16 -5.67 -20.57
N SER A 47 -3.41 -4.81 -21.25
CA SER A 47 -1.92 -4.71 -21.35
C SER A 47 -1.15 -4.60 -20.02
N MET A 48 -1.83 -4.67 -18.88
CA MET A 48 -1.24 -4.61 -17.53
C MET A 48 -0.90 -6.01 -17.01
N ARG A 49 -0.08 -6.75 -17.77
CA ARG A 49 0.32 -8.12 -17.40
C ARG A 49 1.43 -8.06 -16.35
N SER A 50 1.05 -7.91 -15.07
CA SER A 50 2.01 -7.95 -13.96
C SER A 50 2.88 -9.21 -14.02
N ALA A 51 4.20 -9.02 -13.92
CA ALA A 51 5.22 -10.07 -14.01
C ALA A 51 5.11 -11.14 -12.90
N ALA A 52 4.41 -10.84 -11.80
CA ALA A 52 4.28 -11.72 -10.62
C ALA A 52 2.80 -12.04 -10.32
N GLY A 53 2.51 -13.31 -9.99
CA GLY A 53 1.17 -13.79 -9.60
C GLY A 53 1.08 -14.14 -8.11
N ILE A 54 -0.06 -14.70 -7.66
CA ILE A 54 -0.29 -15.07 -6.25
C ILE A 54 0.84 -15.91 -5.64
N ARG A 55 1.40 -16.84 -6.42
CA ARG A 55 2.49 -17.73 -5.97
C ARG A 55 3.76 -16.94 -5.69
N THR A 56 4.10 -15.98 -6.55
CA THR A 56 5.29 -15.16 -6.39
C THR A 56 5.18 -14.27 -5.15
N PHE A 57 4.03 -13.64 -4.92
CA PHE A 57 3.83 -12.79 -3.73
C PHE A 57 3.83 -13.60 -2.43
N ALA A 58 3.22 -14.80 -2.43
CA ALA A 58 3.29 -15.72 -1.29
C ALA A 58 4.73 -16.13 -0.97
N LEU A 59 5.50 -16.55 -1.99
CA LEU A 59 6.90 -16.94 -1.82
C LEU A 59 7.78 -15.78 -1.36
N VAL A 60 7.56 -14.57 -1.88
CA VAL A 60 8.33 -13.38 -1.49
C VAL A 60 8.02 -12.97 -0.04
N SER A 61 6.75 -12.99 0.38
CA SER A 61 6.40 -12.71 1.78
C SER A 61 7.04 -13.72 2.74
N LEU A 62 6.97 -15.01 2.39
CA LEU A 62 7.62 -16.07 3.16
C LEU A 62 9.14 -15.92 3.18
N ALA A 63 9.76 -15.57 2.05
CA ALA A 63 11.19 -15.30 1.99
C ALA A 63 11.59 -14.14 2.91
N GLY A 64 10.79 -13.08 2.98
CA GLY A 64 11.04 -11.96 3.90
C GLY A 64 10.99 -12.38 5.37
N ALA A 65 9.98 -13.17 5.73
CA ALA A 65 9.86 -13.74 7.07
C ALA A 65 11.05 -14.66 7.41
N LEU A 66 11.40 -15.58 6.49
CA LEU A 66 12.53 -16.49 6.65
C LEU A 66 13.85 -15.73 6.80
N SER A 67 14.09 -14.75 5.93
CA SER A 67 15.32 -13.96 5.93
C SER A 67 15.58 -13.30 7.28
N LEU A 68 14.56 -12.65 7.85
CA LEU A 68 14.71 -11.99 9.14
C LEU A 68 14.80 -13.00 10.30
N SER A 69 14.07 -14.12 10.22
CA SER A 69 14.06 -15.14 11.28
C SER A 69 15.39 -15.92 11.39
N ILE A 70 16.03 -16.25 10.27
CA ILE A 70 17.25 -17.08 10.25
C ILE A 70 18.51 -16.22 10.21
N GLY A 71 18.53 -15.20 9.35
CA GLY A 71 19.74 -14.45 8.99
C GLY A 71 19.76 -13.00 9.44
N GLY A 72 18.71 -12.53 10.12
CA GLY A 72 18.62 -11.17 10.63
C GLY A 72 18.61 -10.09 9.54
N PRO A 73 18.95 -8.83 9.89
CA PRO A 73 18.86 -7.70 8.96
C PRO A 73 19.74 -7.83 7.71
N ALA A 74 20.92 -8.45 7.83
CA ALA A 74 21.84 -8.61 6.70
C ALA A 74 21.26 -9.50 5.61
N LEU A 75 20.66 -10.64 5.99
CA LEU A 75 20.05 -11.57 5.05
C LEU A 75 18.75 -11.00 4.46
N LEU A 76 18.02 -10.19 5.23
CA LEU A 76 16.88 -9.43 4.71
C LEU A 76 17.32 -8.49 3.57
N VAL A 77 18.39 -7.70 3.76
CA VAL A 77 18.93 -6.82 2.72
C VAL A 77 19.35 -7.62 1.49
N ALA A 78 20.07 -8.74 1.68
CA ALA A 78 20.47 -9.62 0.57
C ALA A 78 19.26 -10.16 -0.21
N SER A 79 18.22 -10.63 0.50
CA SER A 79 16.97 -11.08 -0.13
C SER A 79 16.22 -9.95 -0.84
N GLY A 80 16.28 -8.73 -0.30
CA GLY A 80 15.72 -7.52 -0.92
C GLY A 80 16.39 -7.20 -2.25
N ILE A 81 17.72 -7.27 -2.30
CA ILE A 81 18.50 -7.08 -3.53
C ILE A 81 18.17 -8.20 -4.53
N ALA A 82 18.07 -9.46 -4.10
CA ALA A 82 17.71 -10.57 -4.97
C ALA A 82 16.31 -10.40 -5.58
N VAL A 83 15.31 -10.05 -4.76
CA VAL A 83 13.94 -9.79 -5.24
C VAL A 83 13.88 -8.59 -6.16
N ALA A 84 14.59 -7.50 -5.83
CA ALA A 84 14.69 -6.33 -6.72
C ALA A 84 15.34 -6.68 -8.07
N GLY A 85 16.40 -7.51 -8.05
CA GLY A 85 17.03 -8.02 -9.27
C GLY A 85 16.10 -8.87 -10.11
N LEU A 86 15.36 -9.81 -9.49
CA LEU A 86 14.36 -10.62 -10.19
C LEU A 86 13.21 -9.76 -10.75
N ALA A 87 12.78 -8.75 -9.99
CA ALA A 87 11.75 -7.82 -10.41
C ALA A 87 12.22 -6.98 -11.62
N ALA A 88 13.45 -6.48 -11.60
CA ALA A 88 14.07 -5.76 -12.72
C ALA A 88 14.26 -6.64 -13.97
N LEU A 89 14.65 -7.91 -13.79
CA LEU A 89 14.73 -8.87 -14.90
C LEU A 89 13.36 -9.17 -15.50
N GLY A 90 12.34 -9.32 -14.65
CA GLY A 90 10.95 -9.47 -15.06
C GLY A 90 10.45 -8.24 -15.84
N TYR A 91 10.78 -7.04 -15.35
CA TYR A 91 10.47 -5.77 -16.01
C TYR A 91 11.04 -5.72 -17.42
N ARG A 92 12.34 -6.00 -17.58
CA ARG A 92 13.00 -5.97 -18.89
C ARG A 92 12.38 -6.93 -19.90
N ARG A 93 11.81 -8.06 -19.47
CA ARG A 93 11.08 -8.98 -20.36
C ARG A 93 9.68 -8.50 -20.74
N THR A 94 9.04 -7.69 -19.91
CA THR A 94 7.65 -7.24 -20.09
C THR A 94 7.55 -5.79 -20.61
N SER A 95 8.67 -5.09 -20.73
CA SER A 95 8.79 -3.66 -21.08
C SER A 95 8.27 -3.23 -22.47
N GLN A 96 7.57 -4.08 -23.22
CA GLN A 96 6.96 -3.68 -24.50
C GLN A 96 5.63 -2.94 -24.33
N GLU A 97 4.93 -3.09 -23.20
CA GLU A 97 3.70 -2.35 -22.91
C GLU A 97 3.65 -2.04 -21.39
N ASP A 98 3.90 -0.78 -21.00
CA ASP A 98 3.82 -0.29 -19.62
C ASP A 98 2.50 -0.69 -18.92
N PRO A 99 2.49 -1.04 -17.61
CA PRO A 99 3.25 -0.39 -16.53
C PRO A 99 3.88 -1.35 -15.48
N GLY A 100 5.21 -1.33 -15.32
CA GLY A 100 5.93 -2.25 -14.42
C GLY A 100 6.35 -1.72 -13.05
N LEU A 101 6.53 -0.39 -12.87
CA LEU A 101 7.09 0.18 -11.63
C LEU A 101 6.27 -0.14 -10.37
N THR A 102 4.92 -0.09 -10.45
CA THR A 102 4.09 -0.36 -9.26
C THR A 102 4.07 -1.84 -8.89
N SER A 103 4.28 -2.74 -9.85
CA SER A 103 4.36 -4.19 -9.61
C SER A 103 5.66 -4.56 -8.89
N GLU A 104 6.76 -3.93 -9.27
CA GLU A 104 8.06 -4.10 -8.61
C GLU A 104 8.04 -3.57 -7.19
N MET A 105 7.49 -2.35 -7.01
CA MET A 105 7.33 -1.76 -5.68
C MET A 105 6.45 -2.63 -4.78
N ALA A 106 5.41 -3.27 -5.33
CA ALA A 106 4.57 -4.20 -4.58
C ALA A 106 5.32 -5.46 -4.13
N LEU A 107 6.15 -6.05 -5.00
CA LEU A 107 7.00 -7.20 -4.64
C LEU A 107 7.97 -6.83 -3.51
N PHE A 108 8.65 -5.69 -3.65
CA PHE A 108 9.55 -5.18 -2.63
C PHE A 108 8.81 -4.97 -1.31
N THR A 109 7.69 -4.25 -1.34
CA THR A 109 6.85 -3.98 -0.15
C THR A 109 6.40 -5.28 0.52
N THR A 110 5.98 -6.28 -0.26
CA THR A 110 5.54 -7.58 0.27
C THR A 110 6.65 -8.32 1.00
N LEU A 111 7.90 -8.24 0.51
CA LEU A 111 9.06 -8.79 1.21
C LEU A 111 9.22 -8.16 2.61
N PHE A 112 9.18 -6.83 2.69
CA PHE A 112 9.34 -6.13 3.98
C PHE A 112 8.17 -6.40 4.94
N LEU A 113 6.94 -6.48 4.44
CA LEU A 113 5.79 -6.84 5.27
C LEU A 113 5.88 -8.28 5.78
N GLY A 114 6.38 -9.21 4.95
CA GLY A 114 6.68 -10.58 5.37
C GLY A 114 7.73 -10.62 6.49
N ALA A 115 8.81 -9.85 6.35
CA ALA A 115 9.81 -9.70 7.41
C ALA A 115 9.23 -9.09 8.69
N LEU A 116 8.39 -8.06 8.57
CA LEU A 116 7.75 -7.39 9.70
C LEU A 116 6.84 -8.34 10.50
N CYS A 117 6.31 -9.41 9.90
CA CYS A 117 5.52 -10.41 10.61
C CYS A 117 6.31 -11.12 11.71
N VAL A 118 7.64 -11.23 11.56
CA VAL A 118 8.51 -11.88 12.54
C VAL A 118 8.56 -11.08 13.84
N THR A 119 8.50 -9.75 13.77
CA THR A 119 8.56 -8.88 14.96
C THR A 119 7.19 -8.43 15.42
N GLN A 120 6.30 -8.03 14.50
CA GLN A 120 5.00 -7.42 14.79
C GLN A 120 3.91 -7.88 13.80
N PRO A 121 3.33 -9.09 13.98
CA PRO A 121 2.36 -9.66 13.03
C PRO A 121 1.07 -8.84 12.90
N VAL A 122 0.61 -8.20 13.99
CA VAL A 122 -0.62 -7.37 13.98
C VAL A 122 -0.42 -6.09 13.16
N LEU A 123 0.73 -5.43 13.30
CA LEU A 123 1.04 -4.24 12.51
C LEU A 123 1.23 -4.60 11.03
N ALA A 124 1.94 -5.71 10.77
CA ALA A 124 2.18 -6.19 9.42
C ALA A 124 0.87 -6.48 8.66
N SER A 125 -0.10 -7.13 9.29
CA SER A 125 -1.40 -7.42 8.67
C SER A 125 -2.21 -6.15 8.38
N GLY A 126 -2.22 -5.18 9.31
CA GLY A 126 -2.88 -3.88 9.09
C GLY A 126 -2.26 -3.08 7.94
N LEU A 127 -0.93 -3.05 7.86
CA LEU A 127 -0.21 -2.43 6.76
C LEU A 127 -0.46 -3.17 5.44
N ALA A 128 -0.52 -4.50 5.44
CA ALA A 128 -0.84 -5.29 4.25
C ALA A 128 -2.21 -4.95 3.67
N VAL A 129 -3.22 -4.87 4.55
CA VAL A 129 -4.58 -4.49 4.14
C VAL A 129 -4.59 -3.08 3.58
N THR A 130 -3.91 -2.13 4.24
CA THR A 130 -3.81 -0.73 3.79
C THR A 130 -3.13 -0.63 2.41
N VAL A 131 -2.01 -1.33 2.22
CA VAL A 131 -1.29 -1.41 0.94
C VAL A 131 -2.18 -2.02 -0.14
N SER A 132 -2.87 -3.11 0.15
CA SER A 132 -3.82 -3.75 -0.78
C SER A 132 -4.94 -2.79 -1.20
N ILE A 133 -5.53 -2.06 -0.25
CA ILE A 133 -6.56 -1.03 -0.52
C ILE A 133 -5.99 0.10 -1.38
N LEU A 134 -4.78 0.57 -1.08
CA LEU A 134 -4.11 1.63 -1.84
C LEU A 134 -3.85 1.19 -3.29
N LEU A 135 -3.37 -0.04 -3.49
CA LEU A 135 -3.17 -0.66 -4.80
C LEU A 135 -4.49 -0.79 -5.58
N ALA A 136 -5.56 -1.23 -4.91
CA ALA A 136 -6.89 -1.30 -5.50
C ALA A 136 -7.41 0.09 -5.90
N SER A 137 -7.17 1.10 -5.07
CA SER A 137 -7.65 2.48 -5.27
C SER A 137 -6.97 3.19 -6.44
N ARG A 138 -5.63 3.08 -6.56
CA ARG A 138 -4.85 3.58 -7.70
C ARG A 138 -5.44 3.12 -9.03
N THR A 139 -5.87 1.87 -9.09
CA THR A 139 -6.38 1.25 -10.31
C THR A 139 -7.80 1.71 -10.65
N ARG A 140 -8.65 1.90 -9.64
CA ARG A 140 -9.98 2.50 -9.83
C ARG A 140 -9.89 3.95 -10.29
N LEU A 141 -9.01 4.75 -9.69
CA LEU A 141 -8.80 6.14 -10.09
C LEU A 141 -8.34 6.22 -11.55
N HIS A 142 -7.38 5.40 -11.96
CA HIS A 142 -6.85 5.51 -13.32
C HIS A 142 -7.86 5.09 -14.39
N ARG A 143 -8.68 4.06 -14.11
CA ARG A 143 -9.78 3.66 -14.99
C ARG A 143 -10.90 4.72 -15.01
N PHE A 144 -11.27 5.26 -13.86
CA PHE A 144 -12.31 6.28 -13.75
C PHE A 144 -11.89 7.57 -14.46
N VAL A 145 -10.65 8.01 -14.27
CA VAL A 145 -10.08 9.17 -14.98
C VAL A 145 -9.99 8.92 -16.49
N ARG A 146 -9.63 7.73 -16.96
CA ARG A 146 -9.55 7.44 -18.41
C ARG A 146 -10.91 7.21 -19.09
N HIS A 147 -11.92 6.72 -18.37
CA HIS A 147 -13.21 6.34 -18.98
C HIS A 147 -14.34 7.35 -18.69
N VAL A 148 -14.21 8.18 -17.65
CA VAL A 148 -15.27 9.09 -17.19
C VAL A 148 -14.85 10.56 -17.27
N LEU A 149 -13.53 10.87 -17.33
CA LEU A 149 -13.06 12.25 -17.45
C LEU A 149 -12.38 12.48 -18.80
N THR A 150 -12.77 13.55 -19.48
CA THR A 150 -12.08 14.08 -20.65
C THR A 150 -10.70 14.60 -20.20
N ALA A 151 -9.66 14.56 -21.04
CA ALA A 151 -8.29 14.93 -20.65
C ALA A 151 -8.18 16.32 -19.97
N GLN A 152 -9.04 17.27 -20.37
CA GLN A 152 -9.16 18.58 -19.76
C GLN A 152 -9.76 18.55 -18.33
N GLU A 153 -10.78 17.74 -18.08
CA GLU A 153 -11.42 17.63 -16.76
C GLU A 153 -10.48 16.99 -15.74
N ALA A 154 -9.66 16.03 -16.18
CA ALA A 154 -8.63 15.43 -15.34
C ALA A 154 -7.54 16.45 -14.96
N GLN A 155 -7.16 17.31 -15.91
CA GLN A 155 -6.19 18.37 -15.68
C GLN A 155 -6.75 19.45 -14.74
N ASP A 156 -8.01 19.84 -14.89
CA ASP A 156 -8.69 20.78 -13.99
C ASP A 156 -8.89 20.20 -12.59
N ALA A 157 -9.26 18.92 -12.47
CA ALA A 157 -9.37 18.23 -11.19
C ALA A 157 -8.00 18.06 -10.51
N LEU A 158 -6.92 17.83 -11.28
CA LEU A 158 -5.55 17.80 -10.78
C LEU A 158 -5.06 19.19 -10.37
N LEU A 159 -5.41 20.24 -11.11
CA LEU A 159 -5.06 21.62 -10.76
C LEU A 159 -5.80 22.05 -9.49
N PHE A 160 -7.08 21.69 -9.38
CA PHE A 160 -7.89 21.91 -8.19
C PHE A 160 -7.40 21.08 -7.01
N GLY A 161 -7.07 19.81 -7.23
CA GLY A 161 -6.49 18.91 -6.23
C GLY A 161 -5.13 19.38 -5.77
N ALA A 162 -4.26 19.84 -6.67
CA ALA A 162 -2.98 20.44 -6.33
C ALA A 162 -3.17 21.77 -5.60
N ALA A 163 -4.14 22.61 -5.99
CA ALA A 163 -4.49 23.81 -5.24
C ALA A 163 -4.93 23.44 -3.81
N VAL A 164 -5.86 22.50 -3.66
CA VAL A 164 -6.36 22.08 -2.33
C VAL A 164 -5.33 21.29 -1.53
N LEU A 165 -4.43 20.54 -2.14
CA LEU A 165 -3.50 19.66 -1.43
C LEU A 165 -2.09 20.27 -1.27
N VAL A 166 -1.74 21.30 -2.05
CA VAL A 166 -0.47 22.04 -1.93
C VAL A 166 -0.71 23.40 -1.30
N ILE A 167 -1.72 24.17 -1.72
CA ILE A 167 -1.98 25.51 -1.14
C ILE A 167 -2.56 25.38 0.27
N LEU A 168 -3.42 24.40 0.55
CA LEU A 168 -4.01 24.23 1.88
C LEU A 168 -3.00 23.87 2.98
N PRO A 169 -2.00 22.97 2.78
CA PRO A 169 -0.96 22.75 3.80
C PRO A 169 0.14 23.81 3.79
N LEU A 170 0.39 24.52 2.68
CA LEU A 170 1.31 25.66 2.68
C LEU A 170 0.68 26.95 3.23
N ALA A 171 -0.63 27.01 3.41
CA ALA A 171 -1.30 28.13 4.08
C ALA A 171 -0.84 28.17 5.56
N PRO A 172 0.02 29.15 5.93
CA PRO A 172 0.67 29.17 7.23
C PRO A 172 -0.37 29.24 8.36
N ASP A 173 -0.22 28.39 9.38
CA ASP A 173 -0.99 28.43 10.63
C ASP A 173 -0.59 29.62 11.53
N ARG A 174 -0.36 30.82 10.96
CA ARG A 174 -0.09 32.02 11.73
C ARG A 174 -0.99 33.16 11.28
N ALA A 175 -1.85 33.61 12.20
CA ALA A 175 -2.57 34.86 12.10
C ALA A 175 -1.55 35.99 11.94
N VAL A 176 -1.57 36.65 10.79
CA VAL A 176 -0.74 37.83 10.51
C VAL A 176 -1.63 39.06 10.64
N ASP A 177 -2.22 39.30 11.82
CA ASP A 177 -2.88 40.58 12.12
C ASP A 177 -3.07 40.80 13.63
N PRO A 178 -2.80 41.99 14.20
CA PRO A 178 -2.83 42.28 15.64
C PRO A 178 -4.20 42.09 16.33
N PHE A 179 -5.29 41.90 15.57
CA PHE A 179 -6.64 41.77 16.10
C PHE A 179 -7.20 40.33 16.13
N GLY A 180 -6.51 39.32 15.59
CA GLY A 180 -6.86 37.90 15.81
C GLY A 180 -8.22 37.40 15.29
N VAL A 181 -8.98 38.19 14.50
CA VAL A 181 -10.33 37.80 14.04
C VAL A 181 -10.35 37.16 12.65
N LEU A 182 -9.37 37.44 11.77
CA LEU A 182 -9.29 36.85 10.43
C LEU A 182 -8.24 35.74 10.36
N ASN A 183 -8.70 34.48 10.36
CA ASN A 183 -7.87 33.32 10.05
C ASN A 183 -7.97 32.99 8.54
N PRO A 184 -6.88 33.10 7.75
CA PRO A 184 -6.87 32.81 6.31
C PRO A 184 -7.38 31.41 5.97
N ARG A 185 -7.15 30.45 6.89
CA ARG A 185 -7.60 29.06 6.79
C ARG A 185 -9.13 28.93 6.84
N THR A 186 -9.83 29.78 7.59
CA THR A 186 -11.31 29.76 7.67
C THR A 186 -11.93 30.33 6.39
N LEU A 187 -11.32 31.39 5.84
CA LEU A 187 -11.71 31.94 4.53
C LEU A 187 -11.49 30.93 3.41
N TRP A 188 -10.36 30.24 3.39
CA TRP A 188 -10.09 29.21 2.39
C TRP A 188 -11.02 28.00 2.50
N LYS A 189 -11.38 27.55 3.72
CA LYS A 189 -12.38 26.51 3.89
C LYS A 189 -13.75 26.90 3.32
N LEU A 190 -14.17 28.15 3.49
CA LEU A 190 -15.43 28.66 2.92
C LEU A 190 -15.37 28.70 1.39
N VAL A 191 -14.25 29.14 0.81
CA VAL A 191 -14.06 29.15 -0.66
C VAL A 191 -14.09 27.74 -1.24
N VAL A 192 -13.39 26.79 -0.60
CA VAL A 192 -13.39 25.38 -1.01
C VAL A 192 -14.79 24.77 -0.88
N LEU A 193 -15.53 25.09 0.18
CA LEU A 193 -16.91 24.62 0.38
C LEU A 193 -17.84 25.17 -0.72
N VAL A 194 -17.71 26.46 -1.07
CA VAL A 194 -18.51 27.09 -2.13
C VAL A 194 -18.16 26.53 -3.51
N MET A 195 -16.88 26.26 -3.79
CA MET A 195 -16.47 25.59 -5.04
C MET A 195 -16.95 24.13 -5.09
N ALA A 196 -16.93 23.40 -3.98
CA ALA A 196 -17.46 22.04 -3.91
C ALA A 196 -18.96 21.98 -4.18
N ILE A 197 -19.74 22.88 -3.57
CA ILE A 197 -21.19 22.99 -3.81
C ILE A 197 -21.47 23.40 -5.27
N SER A 198 -20.68 24.33 -5.83
CA SER A 198 -20.83 24.76 -7.22
C SER A 198 -20.48 23.68 -8.24
N SER A 199 -19.45 22.87 -7.96
CA SER A 199 -19.05 21.73 -8.81
C SER A 199 -20.08 20.60 -8.75
N CYS A 200 -20.58 20.27 -7.55
CA CYS A 200 -21.66 19.30 -7.38
C CYS A 200 -22.96 19.73 -8.09
N ARG A 201 -23.28 21.04 -8.08
CA ARG A 201 -24.42 21.60 -8.83
C ARG A 201 -24.24 21.49 -10.35
N ARG A 202 -23.01 21.57 -10.85
CA ARG A 202 -22.71 21.48 -12.30
C ARG A 202 -22.78 20.04 -12.81
N ALA A 203 -22.36 19.06 -12.01
CA ALA A 203 -22.48 17.63 -12.32
C ALA A 203 -23.94 17.14 -12.47
N ARG A 204 -24.92 17.82 -11.85
CA ARG A 204 -26.35 17.48 -12.00
C ARG A 204 -26.96 18.01 -13.31
N LYS A 205 -26.33 18.97 -13.98
CA LYS A 205 -26.91 19.61 -15.18
C LYS A 205 -26.64 18.85 -16.48
N THR A 206 -25.76 17.86 -16.45
CA THR A 206 -25.36 17.04 -17.60
C THR A 206 -26.18 15.76 -17.78
N GLU A 207 -27.12 15.43 -16.88
CA GLU A 207 -28.03 14.29 -17.03
C GLU A 207 -29.44 14.68 -17.54
N LEU A 208 -29.62 15.92 -18.00
CA LEU A 208 -30.92 16.43 -18.48
C LEU A 208 -30.87 17.03 -19.90
N PHE A 209 -29.86 16.67 -20.69
CA PHE A 209 -29.81 16.91 -22.13
C PHE A 209 -29.28 15.67 -22.86
#